data_AF-X1ED50-F1
#
_entry.id   AF-X1ED50-F1
#
_cell.length_a   1.000
_cell.length_b   1.000
_cell.length_c   1.000
_cell.angle_alpha   90.00
_cell.angle_beta   90.00
_cell.angle_gamma   90.00
#
_symmetry.space_group_name_H-M   'P 1'
#
loop_
_entity.id
_entity.type
_entity.pdbx_description
1 polymer ?
#
loop_
_entity_poly.entity_id
_entity_poly.type
_entity_poly.pdbx_seq_one_letter_code
_entity_poly.pdbx_strand_id
1 'polypeptide(L)'
;VSFLREVMRRRKRLPSQLAADLGLSHATISRWLSGEDIPNTRSCRKLAEYSGVPLEKILSIVGHLPGVAETGLPEWPEFREYARQKYPDELDEDLITMIEDLIERRRQKRYNTRKDS
;
A
#
# COMPACT_ATOMS: atom_id res chain seq x y z
N VAL A 1 11.91 12.00 -5.93
CA VAL A 1 11.25 12.59 -7.12
C VAL A 1 9.76 12.63 -6.85
N SER A 2 9.18 13.83 -6.77
CA SER A 2 7.86 14.12 -6.16
C SER A 2 6.72 13.37 -6.85
N PHE A 3 5.96 12.56 -6.10
CA PHE A 3 4.82 11.76 -6.58
C PHE A 3 3.84 12.50 -7.50
N LEU A 4 3.59 13.78 -7.23
CA LEU A 4 2.76 14.64 -8.08
C LEU A 4 3.28 14.75 -9.52
N ARG A 5 4.61 14.83 -9.73
CA ARG A 5 5.21 14.86 -11.06
C ARG A 5 5.00 13.55 -11.82
N GLU A 6 5.04 12.42 -11.10
CA GLU A 6 4.77 11.10 -11.68
C GLU A 6 3.29 10.95 -12.08
N VAL A 7 2.37 11.39 -11.23
CA VAL A 7 0.92 11.41 -11.54
C VAL A 7 0.65 12.30 -12.77
N MET A 8 1.25 13.49 -12.82
CA MET A 8 1.14 14.40 -13.97
C MET A 8 1.67 13.78 -15.26
N ARG A 9 2.82 13.09 -15.20
CA ARG A 9 3.43 12.41 -16.35
C ARG A 9 2.53 11.29 -16.88
N ARG A 10 2.02 10.44 -15.99
CA ARG A 10 1.13 9.33 -16.36
C ARG A 10 -0.18 9.81 -17.00
N ARG A 11 -0.74 10.91 -16.49
CA ARG A 11 -2.01 11.48 -16.96
C ARG A 11 -1.84 12.52 -18.09
N LYS A 12 -0.60 12.88 -18.46
CA LYS A 12 -0.27 13.96 -19.42
C LYS A 12 -0.96 15.28 -19.06
N ARG A 13 -0.86 15.69 -17.78
CA ARG A 13 -1.50 16.90 -17.25
C ARG A 13 -0.48 17.92 -16.76
N LEU A 14 -0.80 19.20 -16.97
CA LEU A 14 -0.05 20.34 -16.43
C LEU A 14 -0.47 20.64 -14.98
N PRO A 15 0.35 21.35 -14.18
CA PRO A 15 0.01 21.67 -12.78
C PRO A 15 -1.34 22.39 -12.63
N SER A 16 -1.65 23.30 -13.55
CA SER A 16 -2.92 24.04 -13.60
C SER A 16 -4.12 23.14 -13.88
N GLN A 17 -3.96 22.16 -14.76
CA GLN A 17 -5.00 21.17 -15.06
C GLN A 17 -5.20 20.21 -13.88
N LEU A 18 -4.11 19.78 -13.24
CA LEU A 18 -4.19 18.95 -12.04
C LEU A 18 -4.90 19.69 -10.89
N ALA A 19 -4.63 20.99 -10.72
CA ALA A 19 -5.31 21.83 -9.75
C ALA A 19 -6.82 21.90 -10.01
N ALA A 20 -7.21 22.13 -11.27
CA ALA A 20 -8.61 22.15 -11.68
C ALA A 20 -9.29 20.80 -11.43
N ASP A 21 -8.66 19.71 -11.84
CA ASP A 21 -9.18 18.35 -11.68
C ASP A 21 -9.37 17.94 -10.20
N LEU A 22 -8.49 18.41 -9.31
CA LEU A 22 -8.59 18.14 -7.86
C LEU A 22 -9.49 19.15 -7.12
N GLY A 23 -9.94 20.21 -7.80
CA GLY A 23 -10.65 21.33 -7.20
C GLY A 23 -9.82 22.04 -6.13
N LEU A 24 -8.53 22.26 -6.43
CA LEU A 24 -7.55 22.94 -5.58
C LEU A 24 -7.01 24.19 -6.28
N SER A 25 -6.46 25.12 -5.50
CA SER A 25 -5.81 26.29 -6.07
C SER A 25 -4.48 25.93 -6.74
N HIS A 26 -4.13 26.65 -7.81
CA HIS A 26 -2.84 26.49 -8.46
C HIS A 26 -1.67 26.74 -7.49
N ALA A 27 -1.82 27.71 -6.58
CA ALA A 27 -0.82 28.01 -5.55
C ALA A 27 -0.57 26.82 -4.62
N THR A 28 -1.62 26.07 -4.24
CA THR A 28 -1.51 24.87 -3.41
C THR A 28 -0.68 23.78 -4.12
N ILE A 29 -0.98 23.49 -5.38
CA ILE A 29 -0.21 22.50 -6.16
C ILE A 29 1.24 22.95 -6.35
N SER A 30 1.48 24.25 -6.57
CA SER A 30 2.83 24.79 -6.71
C SER A 30 3.66 24.58 -5.45
N ARG A 31 3.10 24.87 -4.26
CA ARG A 31 3.78 24.67 -2.97
C ARG A 31 4.11 23.19 -2.70
N TRP A 32 3.22 22.27 -3.08
CA TRP A 32 3.51 20.84 -2.97
C TRP A 32 4.59 20.37 -3.95
N LEU A 33 4.67 20.99 -5.13
CA LEU A 33 5.70 20.68 -6.12
C LEU A 33 7.08 21.24 -5.73
N SER A 34 7.13 22.39 -5.05
CA SER A 34 8.37 22.95 -4.50
C SER A 34 8.78 22.32 -3.16
N GLY A 35 7.86 21.60 -2.49
CA GLY A 35 8.11 20.97 -1.20
C GLY A 35 7.96 21.91 0.00
N GLU A 36 7.40 23.11 -0.22
CA GLU A 36 7.10 24.09 0.84
C GLU A 36 5.92 23.68 1.72
N ASP A 37 5.03 22.83 1.21
CA ASP A 37 3.82 22.40 1.90
C ASP A 37 3.50 20.94 1.61
N ILE A 38 2.82 20.29 2.55
CA ILE A 38 2.50 18.87 2.53
C ILE A 38 0.97 18.72 2.45
N PRO A 39 0.41 18.03 1.43
CA PRO A 39 -1.03 17.84 1.32
C PRO A 39 -1.61 17.14 2.56
N ASN A 40 -2.65 17.70 3.16
CA ASN A 40 -3.37 17.07 4.27
C ASN A 40 -4.12 15.79 3.86
N THR A 41 -4.62 15.04 4.83
CA THR A 41 -5.32 13.75 4.61
C THR A 41 -6.49 13.84 3.64
N ARG A 42 -7.25 14.95 3.65
CA ARG A 42 -8.38 15.17 2.72
C ARG A 42 -7.90 15.33 1.27
N SER A 43 -6.81 16.06 1.08
CA SER A 43 -6.14 16.21 -0.22
C SER A 43 -5.50 14.90 -0.69
N CYS A 44 -4.90 14.12 0.20
CA CYS A 44 -4.38 12.79 -0.11
C CYS A 44 -5.47 11.83 -0.61
N ARG A 45 -6.68 11.90 -0.05
CA ARG A 45 -7.84 11.13 -0.53
C ARG A 45 -8.22 11.50 -1.97
N LYS A 46 -8.32 12.80 -2.26
CA LYS A 46 -8.56 13.27 -3.63
C LYS A 46 -7.47 12.80 -4.60
N LEU A 47 -6.22 12.83 -4.17
CA LEU A 47 -5.10 12.32 -4.96
C LEU A 47 -5.21 10.80 -5.18
N ALA A 48 -5.69 10.02 -4.20
CA ALA A 48 -5.90 8.58 -4.33
C ALA A 48 -6.96 8.26 -5.39
N GLU A 49 -8.12 8.91 -5.28
CA GLU A 49 -9.22 8.78 -6.22
C GLU A 49 -8.79 9.18 -7.65
N TYR A 50 -8.05 10.28 -7.78
CA TYR A 50 -7.60 10.79 -9.08
C TYR A 50 -6.48 9.94 -9.71
N SER A 51 -5.50 9.51 -8.90
CA SER A 51 -4.33 8.77 -9.39
C SER A 51 -4.56 7.26 -9.52
N GLY A 52 -5.60 6.72 -8.88
CA GLY A 52 -5.83 5.27 -8.77
C GLY A 52 -4.84 4.57 -7.84
N VAL A 53 -4.05 5.33 -7.08
CA VAL A 53 -3.11 4.80 -6.09
C VAL A 53 -3.81 4.71 -4.73
N PRO A 54 -3.65 3.61 -3.97
CA PRO A 54 -4.24 3.50 -2.63
C PRO A 54 -3.86 4.66 -1.72
N LEU A 55 -4.81 5.15 -0.92
CA LEU A 55 -4.62 6.29 -0.01
C LEU A 55 -3.43 6.09 0.94
N GLU A 56 -3.26 4.87 1.47
CA GLU A 56 -2.16 4.50 2.35
C GLU A 56 -0.80 4.72 1.70
N LYS A 57 -0.65 4.32 0.45
CA LYS A 57 0.59 4.51 -0.33
C LYS A 57 0.87 5.99 -0.54
N ILE A 58 -0.16 6.81 -0.80
CA ILE A 58 -0.01 8.26 -0.90
C ILE A 58 0.42 8.85 0.43
N LEU A 59 -0.26 8.53 1.53
CA LEU A 59 0.08 9.05 2.86
C LEU A 59 1.52 8.73 3.28
N SER A 60 2.00 7.52 2.98
CA SER A 60 3.40 7.12 3.17
C SER A 60 4.36 7.96 2.32
N ILE A 61 4.04 8.16 1.04
CA ILE A 61 4.85 8.96 0.12
C ILE A 61 4.96 10.42 0.57
N VAL A 62 3.88 10.99 1.12
CA VAL A 62 3.86 12.40 1.54
C VAL A 62 4.41 12.59 2.98
N GLY A 63 4.79 11.52 3.67
CA GLY A 63 5.36 11.59 5.01
C GLY A 63 4.34 11.80 6.14
N HIS A 64 3.05 11.61 5.87
CA HIS A 64 2.00 11.59 6.92
C HIS A 64 1.97 10.27 7.69
N LEU A 65 2.61 9.25 7.16
CA LEU A 65 2.91 8.00 7.85
C LEU A 65 4.42 7.76 7.75
N PRO A 66 5.09 7.30 8.82
CA PRO A 66 6.41 6.69 8.66
C PRO A 66 6.20 5.57 7.65
N GLY A 67 6.93 5.64 6.53
CA GLY A 67 6.60 4.93 5.30
C GLY A 67 6.11 3.53 5.60
N VAL A 68 4.84 3.25 5.29
CA VAL A 68 4.36 1.88 5.20
C VAL A 68 5.14 1.29 4.04
N ALA A 69 6.28 0.69 4.39
CA ALA A 69 6.93 -0.30 3.58
C ALA A 69 5.81 -1.21 3.08
N GLU A 70 5.68 -1.32 1.77
CA GLU A 70 4.99 -2.48 1.23
C GLU A 70 5.63 -3.71 1.90
N THR A 71 4.79 -4.59 2.47
CA THR A 71 5.11 -5.75 3.33
C THR A 71 5.38 -5.47 4.82
N GLY A 72 4.27 -5.26 5.53
CA GLY A 72 4.14 -5.61 6.93
C GLY A 72 2.66 -5.81 7.18
N LEU A 73 2.18 -7.04 7.06
CA LEU A 73 1.06 -7.48 7.89
C LEU A 73 1.35 -7.01 9.34
N PRO A 74 0.38 -6.96 10.28
CA PRO A 74 0.81 -7.05 11.69
C PRO A 74 1.86 -8.18 11.72
N GLU A 75 3.00 -7.99 12.37
CA GLU A 75 4.11 -8.96 12.44
C GLU A 75 3.58 -10.22 13.16
N TRP A 76 2.64 -10.90 12.52
CA TRP A 76 2.21 -12.23 12.80
C TRP A 76 3.44 -13.02 12.39
N PRO A 77 4.06 -13.73 13.34
CA PRO A 77 5.16 -14.60 13.01
C PRO A 77 4.78 -15.49 11.83
N GLU A 78 5.76 -15.97 11.07
CA GLU A 78 5.52 -17.10 10.16
C GLU A 78 4.73 -18.18 10.92
N PHE A 79 3.80 -18.88 10.27
CA PHE A 79 2.88 -19.80 10.98
C PHE A 79 3.65 -20.75 11.91
N ARG A 80 4.80 -21.23 11.45
CA ARG A 80 5.75 -22.05 12.20
C ARG A 80 6.24 -21.40 13.49
N GLU A 81 6.63 -20.13 13.45
CA GLU A 81 7.07 -19.38 14.63
C GLU A 81 5.93 -19.15 15.62
N TYR A 82 4.74 -18.82 15.11
CA TYR A 82 3.55 -18.65 15.95
C TYR A 82 3.15 -19.96 16.63
N ALA A 83 3.16 -21.07 15.89
CA ALA A 83 2.84 -22.39 16.41
C ALA A 83 3.81 -22.80 17.52
N ARG A 84 5.11 -22.60 17.32
CA ARG A 84 6.14 -22.87 18.35
C ARG A 84 5.97 -22.02 19.60
N GLN A 85 5.65 -20.73 19.44
CA GLN A 85 5.47 -19.83 20.58
C GLN A 85 4.20 -20.15 21.37
N LYS A 86 3.10 -20.49 20.68
CA LYS A 86 1.78 -20.63 21.30
C LYS A 86 1.46 -22.05 21.76
N TYR A 87 2.02 -23.06 21.08
CA TYR A 87 1.72 -24.48 21.27
C TYR A 87 3.00 -25.35 21.29
N PRO A 88 3.98 -25.07 22.17
CA PRO A 88 5.27 -25.78 22.18
C PRO A 88 5.14 -27.29 22.47
N ASP A 89 4.12 -27.70 23.24
CA ASP A 89 3.94 -29.08 23.70
C ASP A 89 2.81 -29.83 22.96
N GLU A 90 2.01 -29.13 22.15
CA GLU A 90 0.85 -29.69 21.44
C GLU A 90 1.09 -29.86 19.94
N LEU A 91 1.97 -29.04 19.36
CA LEU A 91 2.30 -29.07 17.93
C LEU A 91 3.77 -29.43 17.74
N ASP A 92 4.03 -30.67 17.35
CA ASP A 92 5.36 -31.10 16.92
C ASP A 92 5.74 -30.56 15.52
N GLU A 93 7.01 -30.67 15.16
CA GLU A 93 7.54 -30.15 13.88
C GLU A 93 6.88 -30.80 12.65
N ASP A 94 6.46 -32.05 12.75
CA ASP A 94 5.82 -32.79 11.65
C ASP A 94 4.40 -32.26 11.41
N LEU A 95 3.64 -32.04 12.48
CA LEU A 95 2.32 -31.43 12.44
C LEU A 95 2.37 -29.97 11.95
N ILE A 96 3.34 -29.19 12.42
CA ILE A 96 3.54 -27.80 11.96
C ILE A 96 3.81 -27.79 10.46
N THR A 97 4.71 -28.64 9.98
CA THR A 97 5.07 -28.74 8.56
C THR A 97 3.88 -29.20 7.71
N MET A 98 3.09 -30.15 8.20
CA MET A 98 1.88 -30.60 7.51
C MET A 98 0.83 -29.47 7.37
N ILE A 99 0.60 -28.69 8.42
CA ILE A 99 -0.37 -27.58 8.40
C ILE A 99 0.12 -26.46 7.48
N GLU A 100 1.41 -26.14 7.52
CA GLU A 100 2.05 -25.15 6.64
C GLU A 100 1.86 -25.50 5.16
N ASP A 101 2.13 -26.76 4.80
CA ASP A 101 1.93 -27.25 3.43
C ASP A 101 0.44 -27.24 3.01
N LEU A 102 -0.49 -27.55 3.93
CA LEU A 102 -1.94 -27.46 3.66
C LEU A 102 -2.40 -26.00 3.43
N ILE A 103 -1.86 -25.04 4.17
CA ILE A 103 -2.11 -23.61 3.98
C ILE A 103 -1.61 -23.20 2.59
N GLU A 104 -0.40 -23.60 2.23
CA GLU A 104 0.24 -23.20 0.97
C GLU A 104 -0.47 -23.79 -0.25
N ARG A 105 -0.80 -25.09 -0.22
CA ARG A 105 -1.61 -25.73 -1.28
C ARG A 105 -2.96 -25.03 -1.50
N ARG A 106 -3.62 -24.60 -0.41
CA ARG A 106 -4.89 -23.86 -0.51
C ARG A 106 -4.69 -22.47 -1.12
N ARG A 107 -3.59 -21.78 -0.82
CA ARG A 107 -3.24 -20.49 -1.44
C ARG A 107 -3.02 -20.64 -2.95
N GLN A 108 -2.24 -21.64 -3.36
CA GLN A 108 -1.95 -21.92 -4.77
C GLN A 108 -3.22 -22.27 -5.56
N LYS A 109 -4.11 -23.08 -4.98
CA LYS A 109 -5.40 -23.40 -5.62
C LYS A 109 -6.25 -22.15 -5.84
N ARG A 110 -6.31 -21.24 -4.86
CA ARG A 110 -7.03 -19.95 -4.98
C ARG A 110 -6.39 -19.02 -6.00
N TYR A 111 -5.07 -19.03 -6.13
CA TYR A 111 -4.35 -18.23 -7.11
C TYR A 111 -4.61 -18.71 -8.54
N ASN A 112 -4.58 -20.01 -8.79
CA ASN A 112 -4.87 -20.57 -10.12
C ASN A 112 -6.33 -20.30 -10.54
N THR A 113 -7.31 -20.47 -9.64
CA THR A 113 -8.72 -20.17 -9.95
C THR A 113 -8.96 -18.71 -10.33
N ARG A 114 -8.17 -17.75 -9.81
CA ARG A 114 -8.29 -16.32 -10.17
C ARG A 114 -7.60 -15.95 -11.48
N LYS A 115 -6.72 -16.80 -12.02
CA LYS A 115 -5.98 -16.55 -13.26
C LYS A 115 -6.73 -17.04 -14.50
N ASP A 116 -7.66 -17.98 -14.32
CA ASP A 116 -8.44 -18.62 -15.39
C ASP A 116 -9.87 -18.03 -15.55
N SER A 117 -10.18 -16.88 -14.92
CA SER A 117 -11.46 -16.14 -15.02
C SER A 117 -11.21 -14.71 -15.48
#